data_AF-Q924V6-F1
#
_entry.id   AF-Q924V6-F1
#
_cell.length_a   1.000
_cell.length_b   1.000
_cell.length_c   1.000
_cell.angle_alpha   90.00
_cell.angle_beta   90.00
_cell.angle_gamma   90.00
#
_symmetry.space_group_name_H-M   'P 1'
#
loop_
_entity.id
_entity.type
_entity.pdbx_description
1 polymer ?
#
loop_
_entity_poly.entity_id
_entity_poly.type
_entity_poly.pdbx_seq_one_letter_code
_entity_poly.pdbx_strand_id
1 'polypeptide(L)'
;MSPLRKCLLLTSLVLLVSCSLARNLPRASPAPVTEPVQCFNHSQTLLRAVNSELHKAIQMLAVYSCTPEEIDHEDITKDKTSTVKACVPLELVKNESCLASGHISFTTNGSCLASGKTSFMMALCLNSIYEDLKLYQLEFKNMNAQLLMDPQRQIFLDQNMLSAIDELIQALNGSDVTVPQKLSLEEPDFYKIKMKLCILLHAFRIRAVTIDRVMSYLTSS
;
A
#
# COMPACT_ATOMS: atom_id res chain seq x y z
N MET A 1 17.04 55.12 -55.81
CA MET A 1 17.61 53.88 -55.22
C MET A 1 17.35 53.87 -53.72
N SER A 2 16.64 52.86 -53.20
CA SER A 2 17.10 52.18 -51.98
C SER A 2 16.44 50.80 -51.93
N PRO A 3 17.09 49.76 -52.47
CA PRO A 3 16.59 48.38 -52.45
C PRO A 3 16.71 47.74 -51.06
N LEU A 4 17.27 48.46 -50.07
CA LEU A 4 17.53 47.96 -48.72
C LEU A 4 16.28 47.88 -47.83
N ARG A 5 15.27 48.75 -48.03
CA ARG A 5 14.08 48.80 -47.16
C ARG A 5 13.09 47.66 -47.39
N LYS A 6 13.05 47.06 -48.59
CA LYS A 6 12.16 45.93 -48.89
C LYS A 6 12.71 44.59 -48.38
N CYS A 7 14.03 44.43 -48.25
CA CYS A 7 14.64 43.21 -47.69
C CYS A 7 14.45 43.07 -46.17
N LEU A 8 14.34 44.19 -45.44
CA LEU A 8 14.15 44.19 -43.99
C LEU A 8 12.73 43.79 -43.55
N LEU A 9 11.72 43.97 -44.41
CA LEU A 9 10.33 43.59 -44.10
C LEU A 9 10.01 42.13 -44.45
N LEU A 10 10.74 41.52 -45.40
CA LEU A 10 10.60 40.10 -45.72
C LEU A 10 11.32 39.18 -44.73
N THR A 11 12.39 39.66 -44.09
CA THR A 11 13.14 38.90 -43.09
C THR A 11 12.44 38.84 -41.72
N SER A 12 11.69 39.88 -41.34
CA SER A 12 10.90 39.88 -40.11
C SER A 12 9.66 38.99 -40.18
N LEU A 13 9.04 38.83 -41.35
CA LEU A 13 7.86 37.98 -41.52
C LEU A 13 8.20 36.49 -41.47
N VAL A 14 9.37 36.09 -41.96
CA VAL A 14 9.85 34.68 -41.93
C VAL A 14 10.23 34.25 -40.50
N LEU A 15 10.79 35.15 -39.69
CA LEU A 15 11.09 34.90 -38.27
C LEU A 15 9.81 34.73 -37.42
N LEU A 16 8.73 35.44 -37.72
CA LEU A 16 7.45 35.30 -37.01
C LEU A 16 6.70 34.00 -37.36
N VAL A 17 6.80 33.53 -38.61
CA VAL A 17 6.23 32.24 -39.04
C VAL A 17 7.02 31.05 -38.49
N SER A 18 8.32 31.22 -38.23
CA SER A 18 9.16 30.22 -37.56
C SER A 18 8.78 30.01 -36.08
N CYS A 19 8.34 31.08 -35.40
CA CYS A 19 7.94 31.01 -33.99
C CYS A 19 6.55 30.40 -33.76
N SER A 20 5.66 30.36 -34.77
CA SER A 20 4.33 29.76 -34.64
C SER A 20 4.29 28.25 -34.93
N LEU A 21 5.33 27.70 -35.56
CA LEU A 21 5.45 26.28 -35.86
C LEU A 21 6.14 25.44 -34.77
N ALA A 22 6.52 26.06 -33.63
CA ALA A 22 7.10 25.38 -32.46
C ALA A 22 6.06 24.96 -31.40
N ARG A 23 4.77 24.83 -31.77
CA ARG A 23 3.69 24.41 -30.87
C ARG A 23 3.44 22.89 -30.81
N ASN A 24 4.38 22.08 -31.31
CA ASN A 24 4.40 20.64 -31.06
C ASN A 24 5.49 20.27 -30.04
N LEU A 25 5.56 21.02 -28.93
CA LEU A 25 6.18 20.48 -27.72
C LEU A 25 5.37 19.24 -27.32
N PRO A 26 6.00 18.07 -27.12
CA PRO A 26 5.34 16.97 -26.45
C PRO A 26 4.71 17.54 -25.20
N ARG A 27 3.39 17.37 -25.08
CA ARG A 27 2.72 17.62 -23.81
C ARG A 27 3.55 16.91 -22.77
N ALA A 28 4.03 17.64 -21.75
CA ALA A 28 4.70 17.03 -20.62
C ALA A 28 3.73 15.99 -20.07
N SER A 29 3.94 14.72 -20.44
CA SER A 29 3.40 13.61 -19.68
C SER A 29 3.85 13.86 -18.24
N PRO A 30 2.99 13.64 -17.23
CA PRO A 30 3.46 13.62 -15.87
C PRO A 30 4.72 12.75 -15.86
N ALA A 31 5.82 13.29 -15.33
CA ALA A 31 7.06 12.53 -15.19
C ALA A 31 6.68 11.19 -14.55
N PRO A 32 7.19 10.05 -15.04
CA PRO A 32 6.90 8.77 -14.41
C PRO A 32 7.25 8.92 -12.94
N VAL A 33 6.22 8.82 -12.09
CA VAL A 33 6.41 8.88 -10.64
C VAL A 33 7.40 7.77 -10.34
N THR A 34 8.55 8.11 -9.74
CA THR A 34 9.55 7.10 -9.42
C THR A 34 8.87 6.05 -8.55
N GLU A 35 8.91 4.79 -8.97
CA GLU A 35 8.13 3.69 -8.37
C GLU A 35 8.19 3.59 -6.82
N PRO A 36 9.29 3.93 -6.11
CA PRO A 36 9.31 4.01 -4.64
C PRO A 36 8.34 5.05 -4.06
N VAL A 37 8.17 6.20 -4.74
CA VAL A 37 7.22 7.25 -4.33
C VAL A 37 5.79 6.75 -4.47
N GLN A 38 5.51 5.92 -5.47
CA GLN A 38 4.21 5.31 -5.66
C GLN A 38 3.87 4.36 -4.49
N CYS A 39 4.79 3.49 -4.08
CA CYS A 39 4.54 2.60 -2.94
C CYS A 39 4.38 3.32 -1.61
N PHE A 40 5.14 4.41 -1.42
CA PHE A 40 4.92 5.29 -0.27
C PHE A 40 3.51 5.89 -0.28
N ASN A 41 3.06 6.42 -1.42
CA ASN A 41 1.70 6.96 -1.55
C ASN A 41 0.63 5.90 -1.27
N HIS A 42 0.78 4.67 -1.80
CA HIS A 42 -0.15 3.57 -1.50
C HIS A 42 -0.12 3.20 -0.02
N SER A 43 1.04 3.19 0.64
CA SER A 43 1.13 2.92 2.08
C SER A 43 0.44 3.98 2.93
N GLN A 44 0.54 5.26 2.56
CA GLN A 44 -0.17 6.35 3.23
C GLN A 44 -1.68 6.26 3.03
N THR A 45 -2.12 5.91 1.81
CA THR A 45 -3.52 5.68 1.50
C THR A 45 -4.08 4.52 2.32
N LEU A 46 -3.35 3.41 2.40
CA LEU A 46 -3.71 2.27 3.25
C LEU A 46 -3.84 2.69 4.72
N LEU A 47 -2.82 3.35 5.28
CA LEU A 47 -2.84 3.78 6.68
C LEU A 47 -4.03 4.72 6.96
N ARG A 48 -4.33 5.65 6.05
CA ARG A 48 -5.49 6.55 6.18
C ARG A 48 -6.81 5.79 6.13
N ALA A 49 -6.96 4.87 5.18
CA ALA A 49 -8.17 4.05 5.03
C ALA A 49 -8.40 3.17 6.26
N VAL A 50 -7.36 2.50 6.76
CA VAL A 50 -7.42 1.67 7.97
C VAL A 50 -7.77 2.50 9.20
N ASN A 51 -7.15 3.68 9.37
CA ASN A 51 -7.52 4.57 10.47
C ASN A 51 -9.00 4.99 10.38
N SER A 52 -9.48 5.35 9.19
CA SER A 52 -10.88 5.73 8.98
C SER A 52 -11.83 4.58 9.30
N GLU A 53 -11.54 3.37 8.81
CA GLU A 53 -12.33 2.17 9.07
C GLU A 53 -12.36 1.82 10.57
N LEU A 54 -11.21 1.88 11.23
CA LEU A 54 -11.09 1.62 12.67
C LEU A 54 -11.90 2.63 13.49
N HIS A 55 -11.84 3.92 13.16
CA HIS A 55 -12.65 4.94 13.84
C HIS A 55 -14.14 4.69 13.64
N LYS A 56 -14.57 4.34 12.42
CA LYS A 56 -15.95 3.95 12.13
C LYS A 56 -16.37 2.73 12.96
N ALA A 57 -15.51 1.70 13.03
CA ALA A 57 -15.78 0.50 13.81
C ALA A 57 -15.96 0.80 15.30
N ILE A 58 -15.06 1.59 15.91
CA ILE A 58 -15.17 2.02 17.31
C ILE A 58 -16.49 2.75 17.58
N GLN A 59 -16.93 3.63 16.66
CA GLN A 59 -18.17 4.38 16.83
C GLN A 59 -19.42 3.50 16.65
N MET A 60 -19.48 2.69 15.59
CA MET A 60 -20.66 1.90 15.26
C MET A 60 -20.82 0.67 16.17
N LEU A 61 -19.71 0.18 16.71
CA LEU A 61 -19.65 -0.97 17.60
C LEU A 61 -19.36 -0.55 19.05
N ALA A 62 -19.75 0.65 19.49
CA ALA A 62 -19.44 1.16 20.83
C ALA A 62 -19.96 0.27 21.99
N VAL A 63 -20.99 -0.54 21.75
CA VAL A 63 -21.54 -1.50 22.74
C VAL A 63 -20.68 -2.78 22.83
N TYR A 64 -19.82 -2.99 21.83
CA TYR A 64 -18.84 -4.05 21.78
C TYR A 64 -17.53 -3.46 22.32
N SER A 65 -16.76 -4.24 23.08
CA SER A 65 -15.46 -3.84 23.63
C SER A 65 -14.42 -3.63 22.54
N CYS A 66 -14.58 -2.58 21.74
CA CYS A 66 -13.81 -2.29 20.53
C CYS A 66 -12.67 -1.28 20.80
N THR A 67 -12.45 -0.91 22.06
CA THR A 67 -11.40 0.03 22.46
C THR A 67 -10.04 -0.68 22.54
N PRO A 68 -8.94 0.03 22.27
CA PRO A 68 -7.62 -0.58 22.29
C PRO A 68 -7.25 -1.16 23.67
N GLU A 69 -7.81 -0.64 24.76
CA GLU A 69 -7.56 -1.13 26.12
C GLU A 69 -8.30 -2.44 26.46
N GLU A 70 -9.44 -2.71 25.80
CA GLU A 70 -10.30 -3.85 26.11
C GLU A 70 -10.12 -5.02 25.13
N ILE A 71 -9.48 -4.78 23.99
CA ILE A 71 -9.27 -5.76 22.92
C ILE A 71 -8.03 -6.61 23.19
N ASP A 72 -8.16 -7.93 22.99
CA ASP A 72 -6.99 -8.80 22.86
C ASP A 72 -6.26 -8.50 21.53
N HIS A 73 -4.98 -8.13 21.63
CA HIS A 73 -4.16 -7.79 20.46
C HIS A 73 -3.64 -9.06 19.78
N GLU A 74 -4.56 -9.83 19.19
CA GLU A 74 -4.19 -11.00 18.40
C GLU A 74 -3.49 -10.60 17.10
N ASP A 75 -2.28 -11.10 16.91
CA ASP A 75 -1.55 -11.01 15.64
C ASP A 75 -1.85 -12.24 14.77
N ILE A 76 -2.66 -12.07 13.73
CA ILE A 76 -3.03 -13.17 12.82
C ILE A 76 -1.89 -13.63 11.90
N THR A 77 -0.82 -12.85 11.81
CA THR A 77 0.37 -13.19 11.02
C THR A 77 1.47 -13.81 11.88
N LYS A 78 1.24 -13.91 13.20
CA LYS A 78 2.08 -14.65 14.14
C LYS A 78 2.40 -16.04 13.59
N ASP A 79 3.69 -16.37 13.61
CA ASP A 79 4.27 -17.63 13.11
C ASP A 79 4.10 -17.91 11.60
N LYS A 80 3.37 -17.05 10.86
CA LYS A 80 3.18 -17.16 9.40
C LYS A 80 4.12 -16.25 8.63
N THR A 81 4.42 -15.08 9.17
CA THR A 81 5.36 -14.12 8.57
C THR A 81 6.35 -13.63 9.61
N SER A 82 7.49 -13.14 9.14
CA SER A 82 8.54 -12.60 9.99
C SER A 82 8.63 -11.08 9.91
N THR A 83 7.56 -10.37 9.56
CA THR A 83 7.64 -8.95 9.17
C THR A 83 8.20 -8.05 10.27
N VAL A 84 7.87 -8.32 11.54
CA VAL A 84 8.45 -7.59 12.69
C VAL A 84 9.97 -7.72 12.74
N LYS A 85 10.49 -8.92 12.42
CA LYS A 85 11.92 -9.24 12.43
C LYS A 85 12.64 -8.78 11.17
N ALA A 86 12.01 -8.97 10.01
CA ALA A 86 12.61 -8.72 8.70
C ALA A 86 12.71 -7.23 8.37
N CYS A 87 11.82 -6.40 8.91
CA CYS A 87 11.71 -4.97 8.58
C CYS A 87 12.42 -4.03 9.56
N VAL A 88 13.28 -4.54 10.44
CA VAL A 88 14.08 -3.68 11.31
C VAL A 88 15.20 -3.01 10.49
N PRO A 89 15.30 -1.67 10.48
CA PRO A 89 16.38 -0.96 9.79
C PRO A 89 17.77 -1.44 10.22
N LEU A 90 18.70 -1.54 9.26
CA LEU A 90 20.05 -2.07 9.50
C LEU A 90 20.82 -1.27 10.56
N GLU A 91 20.59 0.04 10.64
CA GLU A 91 21.19 0.94 11.62
C GLU A 91 20.79 0.62 13.07
N LEU A 92 19.64 -0.04 13.25
CA LEU A 92 19.13 -0.48 14.55
C LEU A 92 19.58 -1.91 14.88
N VAL A 93 20.03 -2.69 13.90
CA VAL A 93 20.56 -4.05 14.09
C VAL A 93 22.07 -3.98 14.32
N LYS A 94 22.49 -3.49 15.50
CA LYS A 94 23.92 -3.42 15.88
C LYS A 94 24.58 -4.79 16.07
N ASN A 95 23.78 -5.82 16.35
CA ASN A 95 24.21 -7.21 16.51
C ASN A 95 23.27 -8.09 15.70
N GLU A 96 23.81 -8.97 14.85
CA GLU A 96 23.08 -9.96 14.04
C GLU A 96 22.26 -10.96 14.89
N SER A 97 22.24 -10.83 16.22
CA SER A 97 21.52 -11.69 17.16
C SER A 97 20.00 -11.80 16.89
N CYS A 98 19.40 -10.78 16.28
CA CYS A 98 18.00 -10.80 15.88
C CYS A 98 17.78 -11.23 14.42
N LEU A 99 18.83 -11.58 13.67
CA LEU A 99 18.71 -12.05 12.28
C LEU A 99 18.80 -13.57 12.27
N ALA A 100 17.71 -14.26 11.93
CA ALA A 100 17.84 -15.67 11.58
C ALA A 100 18.44 -15.72 10.18
N SER A 101 19.59 -16.40 10.07
CA SER A 101 20.20 -16.85 8.83
C SER A 101 19.24 -17.77 8.07
N GLY A 102 18.28 -17.19 7.36
CA GLY A 102 17.41 -17.87 6.40
C GLY A 102 17.73 -17.35 5.01
N HIS A 103 18.53 -18.10 4.25
CA HIS A 103 18.82 -17.79 2.86
C HIS A 103 17.58 -18.08 2.00
N ILE A 104 16.88 -17.03 1.58
CA ILE A 104 15.91 -17.11 0.49
C ILE A 104 16.27 -16.04 -0.54
N SER A 105 17.03 -16.44 -1.57
CA SER A 105 17.30 -15.57 -2.71
C SER A 105 15.99 -15.28 -3.44
N PHE A 106 15.57 -14.02 -3.48
CA PHE A 106 14.41 -13.60 -4.25
C PHE A 106 14.81 -12.61 -5.34
N THR A 107 14.40 -12.93 -6.58
CA THR A 107 14.37 -12.03 -7.72
C THR A 107 12.94 -11.50 -7.84
N THR A 108 12.61 -10.46 -7.08
CA THR A 108 11.29 -9.81 -7.19
C THR A 108 11.45 -8.55 -8.04
N ASN A 109 10.78 -8.51 -9.19
CA ASN A 109 10.62 -7.30 -10.02
C ASN A 109 9.56 -6.36 -9.42
N GLY A 110 9.55 -6.19 -8.09
CA GLY A 110 8.59 -5.35 -7.37
C GLY A 110 8.91 -3.88 -7.59
N SER A 111 7.90 -3.06 -7.85
CA SER A 111 8.11 -1.68 -8.28
C SER A 111 8.55 -0.77 -7.12
N CYS A 112 8.20 -1.12 -5.87
CA CYS A 112 8.58 -0.37 -4.67
C CYS A 112 10.09 -0.25 -4.40
N LEU A 113 10.93 -0.96 -5.16
CA LEU A 113 12.37 -0.93 -5.01
C LEU A 113 12.98 0.16 -5.90
N ALA A 114 13.72 1.09 -5.28
CA ALA A 114 14.57 2.01 -6.04
C ALA A 114 15.61 1.17 -6.81
N SER A 115 15.73 1.41 -8.12
CA SER A 115 16.75 0.78 -8.96
C SER A 115 18.14 1.20 -8.48
N GLY A 116 18.75 0.39 -7.61
CA GLY A 116 20.08 0.63 -7.05
C GLY A 116 20.29 -0.05 -5.70
N LYS A 117 20.80 -1.28 -5.72
CA LYS A 117 21.28 -2.04 -4.53
C LYS A 117 20.32 -2.09 -3.34
N THR A 118 19.16 -2.72 -3.52
CA THR A 118 18.38 -3.13 -2.36
C THR A 118 19.13 -4.22 -1.58
N SER A 119 19.33 -4.03 -0.28
CA SER A 119 19.91 -5.07 0.56
C SER A 119 19.00 -6.31 0.59
N PHE A 120 19.59 -7.50 0.66
CA PHE A 120 18.87 -8.77 0.80
C PHE A 120 17.83 -8.72 1.95
N MET A 121 18.19 -8.05 3.05
CA MET A 121 17.32 -7.85 4.21
C MET A 121 16.04 -7.09 3.88
N MET A 122 16.14 -6.06 3.03
CA MET A 122 14.98 -5.28 2.63
C MET A 122 14.06 -6.06 1.67
N ALA A 123 14.63 -6.90 0.79
CA ALA A 123 13.83 -7.81 -0.03
C ALA A 123 13.01 -8.78 0.84
N LEU A 124 13.60 -9.33 1.91
CA LEU A 124 12.88 -10.17 2.88
C LEU A 124 11.78 -9.39 3.62
N CYS A 125 12.05 -8.12 3.99
CA CYS A 125 11.04 -7.25 4.59
C CYS A 125 9.84 -7.06 3.66
N LEU A 126 10.07 -6.64 2.42
CA LEU A 126 8.99 -6.37 1.46
C LEU A 126 8.19 -7.64 1.14
N ASN A 127 8.85 -8.79 1.01
CA ASN A 127 8.15 -10.06 0.83
C ASN A 127 7.27 -10.41 2.04
N SER A 128 7.77 -10.17 3.26
CA SER A 128 6.99 -10.40 4.48
C SER A 128 5.79 -9.45 4.55
N ILE A 129 5.94 -8.19 4.15
CA ILE A 129 4.83 -7.22 4.02
C ILE A 129 3.79 -7.70 2.99
N TYR A 130 4.23 -8.17 1.83
CA TYR A 130 3.34 -8.69 0.79
C TYR A 130 2.49 -9.86 1.30
N GLU A 131 3.09 -10.82 2.00
CA GLU A 131 2.36 -11.95 2.58
C GLU A 131 1.43 -11.53 3.73
N ASP A 132 1.83 -10.57 4.58
CA ASP A 132 0.94 -9.97 5.58
C ASP A 132 -0.31 -9.40 4.90
N LEU A 133 -0.12 -8.58 3.86
CA LEU A 133 -1.22 -7.93 3.15
C LEU A 133 -2.18 -8.94 2.55
N LYS A 134 -1.69 -10.04 1.96
CA LYS A 134 -2.55 -11.12 1.43
C LYS A 134 -3.38 -11.79 2.52
N LEU A 135 -2.78 -12.06 3.68
CA LEU A 135 -3.50 -12.66 4.82
C LEU A 135 -4.62 -11.72 5.30
N TYR A 136 -4.31 -10.44 5.52
CA TYR A 136 -5.31 -9.46 5.94
C TYR A 136 -6.40 -9.25 4.87
N GLN A 137 -6.02 -9.14 3.59
CA GLN A 137 -6.94 -9.02 2.46
C GLN A 137 -7.98 -10.15 2.47
N LEU A 138 -7.51 -11.39 2.63
CA LEU A 138 -8.35 -12.58 2.66
C LEU A 138 -9.32 -12.56 3.85
N GLU A 139 -8.82 -12.26 5.05
CA GLU A 139 -9.64 -12.18 6.27
C GLU A 139 -10.69 -11.08 6.16
N PHE A 140 -10.33 -9.88 5.70
CA PHE A 140 -11.28 -8.77 5.53
C PHE A 140 -12.32 -9.07 4.44
N LYS A 141 -11.95 -9.69 3.31
CA LYS A 141 -12.90 -10.09 2.26
C LYS A 141 -13.90 -11.12 2.79
N ASN A 142 -13.44 -12.12 3.54
CA ASN A 142 -14.31 -13.12 4.18
C ASN A 142 -15.25 -12.50 5.22
N MET A 143 -14.73 -11.64 6.10
CA MET A 143 -15.57 -10.95 7.08
C MET A 143 -16.59 -10.03 6.42
N ASN A 144 -16.21 -9.29 5.37
CA ASN A 144 -17.15 -8.43 4.64
C ASN A 144 -18.31 -9.25 4.06
N ALA A 145 -18.01 -10.41 3.46
CA ALA A 145 -19.03 -11.31 2.94
C ALA A 145 -20.02 -11.78 4.02
N GLN A 146 -19.53 -12.05 5.24
CA GLN A 146 -20.38 -12.43 6.37
C GLN A 146 -21.17 -11.25 6.93
N LEU A 147 -20.55 -10.07 7.09
CA LEU A 147 -21.22 -8.85 7.57
C LEU A 147 -22.34 -8.37 6.63
N LEU A 148 -22.21 -8.61 5.32
CA LEU A 148 -23.29 -8.34 4.35
C LEU A 148 -24.56 -9.17 4.61
N MET A 149 -24.43 -10.30 5.30
CA MET A 149 -25.55 -11.15 5.70
C MET A 149 -26.16 -10.73 7.05
N ASP A 150 -25.54 -9.80 7.80
CA ASP A 150 -26.07 -9.33 9.09
C ASP A 150 -27.42 -8.62 8.88
N PRO A 151 -28.53 -9.15 9.46
CA PRO A 151 -29.83 -8.50 9.36
C PRO A 151 -29.84 -7.08 9.95
N GLN A 152 -29.01 -6.81 10.97
CA GLN A 152 -28.92 -5.51 11.62
C GLN A 152 -28.14 -4.49 10.79
N ARG A 153 -27.29 -4.94 9.86
CA ARG A 153 -26.49 -4.09 8.97
C ARG A 153 -25.72 -3.01 9.72
N GLN A 154 -25.22 -3.35 10.91
CA GLN A 154 -24.66 -2.37 11.84
C GLN A 154 -23.33 -1.80 11.35
N ILE A 155 -22.55 -2.56 10.58
CA ILE A 155 -21.28 -2.11 10.01
C ILE A 155 -21.01 -2.84 8.70
N PHE A 156 -20.35 -2.15 7.77
CA PHE A 156 -19.81 -2.68 6.54
C PHE A 156 -18.37 -2.23 6.39
N LEU A 157 -17.51 -3.11 5.87
CA LEU A 157 -16.12 -2.75 5.55
C LEU A 157 -16.11 -1.77 4.37
N ASP A 158 -15.40 -0.65 4.52
CA ASP A 158 -15.23 0.31 3.43
C ASP A 158 -14.43 -0.32 2.28
N GLN A 159 -14.98 -0.23 1.07
CA GLN A 159 -14.31 -0.69 -0.14
C GLN A 159 -13.00 0.06 -0.37
N ASN A 160 -12.89 1.32 0.05
CA ASN A 160 -11.64 2.08 -0.06
C ASN A 160 -10.50 1.41 0.71
N MET A 161 -10.79 0.80 1.87
CA MET A 161 -9.78 0.06 2.63
C MET A 161 -9.36 -1.21 1.90
N LEU A 162 -10.32 -1.99 1.38
CA LEU A 162 -10.02 -3.20 0.62
C LEU A 162 -9.22 -2.88 -0.66
N SER A 163 -9.60 -1.84 -1.40
CA SER A 163 -8.89 -1.38 -2.58
C SER A 163 -7.48 -0.89 -2.24
N ALA A 164 -7.28 -0.17 -1.12
CA ALA A 164 -5.95 0.26 -0.71
C ALA A 164 -5.01 -0.92 -0.39
N ILE A 165 -5.55 -2.03 0.14
CA ILE A 165 -4.79 -3.27 0.30
C ILE A 165 -4.41 -3.84 -1.07
N ASP A 166 -5.38 -3.97 -1.96
CA ASP A 166 -5.19 -4.53 -3.31
C ASP A 166 -4.14 -3.73 -4.12
N GLU A 167 -4.22 -2.39 -4.10
CA GLU A 167 -3.27 -1.50 -4.76
C GLU A 167 -1.84 -1.67 -4.23
N LEU A 168 -1.69 -1.78 -2.90
CA LEU A 168 -0.35 -1.93 -2.32
C LEU A 168 0.22 -3.33 -2.60
N ILE A 169 -0.60 -4.38 -2.59
CA ILE A 169 -0.20 -5.73 -3.02
C ILE A 169 0.31 -5.70 -4.46
N GLN A 170 -0.43 -5.05 -5.36
CA GLN A 170 -0.06 -4.94 -6.78
C GLN A 170 1.23 -4.15 -6.98
N ALA A 171 1.41 -3.05 -6.24
CA ALA A 171 2.64 -2.26 -6.28
C ALA A 171 3.86 -3.06 -5.79
N LEU A 172 3.67 -3.94 -4.80
CA LEU A 172 4.72 -4.79 -4.26
C LEU A 172 5.11 -5.95 -5.17
N ASN A 173 4.16 -6.52 -5.92
CA ASN A 173 4.40 -7.65 -6.80
C ASN A 173 3.57 -7.49 -8.09
N GLY A 174 4.22 -7.18 -9.20
CA GLY A 174 3.58 -6.91 -10.51
C GLY A 174 2.86 -8.10 -11.16
N SER A 175 2.48 -9.14 -10.43
CA SER A 175 1.62 -10.22 -10.91
C SER A 175 0.77 -10.84 -9.78
N ASP A 176 -0.52 -10.97 -10.06
CA ASP A 176 -1.51 -11.60 -9.19
C ASP A 176 -1.44 -13.13 -9.28
N VAL A 177 -1.37 -13.80 -8.12
CA VAL A 177 -1.79 -15.20 -7.98
C VAL A 177 -2.96 -15.22 -7.02
N THR A 178 -4.16 -15.35 -7.59
CA THR A 178 -5.39 -15.57 -6.83
C THR A 178 -5.46 -17.04 -6.40
N VAL A 179 -5.42 -17.26 -5.09
CA VAL A 179 -5.66 -18.59 -4.50
C VAL A 179 -7.18 -18.73 -4.26
N PRO A 180 -7.85 -19.77 -4.79
CA PRO A 180 -9.26 -19.99 -4.53
C PRO A 180 -9.49 -20.35 -3.06
N GLN A 181 -10.45 -19.65 -2.42
CA GLN A 181 -10.80 -19.88 -1.03
C GLN A 181 -12.00 -20.82 -0.89
N LYS A 182 -11.90 -21.75 0.06
CA LYS A 182 -13.02 -22.60 0.50
C LYS A 182 -13.82 -21.83 1.55
N LEU A 183 -15.10 -21.55 1.24
CA LEU A 183 -16.04 -20.99 2.20
C LEU A 183 -16.37 -22.04 3.26
N SER A 184 -16.21 -21.69 4.54
CA SER A 184 -16.75 -22.50 5.64
C SER A 184 -18.26 -22.30 5.69
N LEU A 185 -19.00 -23.40 5.78
CA LEU A 185 -20.46 -23.48 5.70
C LEU A 185 -21.10 -23.48 7.09
N GLU A 186 -20.53 -22.73 8.03
CA GLU A 186 -21.04 -22.59 9.39
C GLU A 186 -21.87 -21.31 9.49
N GLU A 187 -22.97 -21.35 10.24
CA GLU A 187 -23.86 -20.21 10.38
C GLU A 187 -23.12 -19.05 11.10
N PRO A 188 -23.11 -17.83 10.53
CA PRO A 188 -22.28 -16.75 11.04
C PRO A 188 -22.82 -16.21 12.37
N ASP A 189 -22.02 -16.34 13.43
CA ASP A 189 -22.23 -15.59 14.68
C ASP A 189 -21.80 -14.13 14.49
N PHE A 190 -22.78 -13.25 14.24
CA PHE A 190 -22.52 -11.83 13.96
C PHE A 190 -21.88 -11.08 15.14
N TYR A 191 -22.14 -11.49 16.39
CA TYR A 191 -21.48 -10.89 17.55
C TYR A 191 -19.98 -11.19 17.50
N LYS A 192 -19.63 -12.48 17.31
CA LYS A 192 -18.25 -12.93 17.19
C LYS A 192 -17.53 -12.31 16.00
N ILE A 193 -18.22 -12.16 14.87
CA ILE A 193 -17.66 -11.52 13.66
C ILE A 193 -17.36 -10.03 13.92
N LYS A 194 -18.27 -9.30 14.57
CA LYS A 194 -18.06 -7.88 14.93
C LYS A 194 -16.89 -7.70 15.90
N MET A 195 -16.79 -8.57 16.92
CA MET A 195 -15.64 -8.57 17.83
C MET A 195 -14.33 -8.88 17.09
N LYS A 196 -14.32 -9.91 16.24
CA LYS A 196 -13.16 -10.27 15.43
C LYS A 196 -12.74 -9.14 14.49
N LEU A 197 -13.70 -8.42 13.90
CA LEU A 197 -13.44 -7.24 13.06
C LEU A 197 -12.68 -6.16 13.86
N CYS A 198 -13.12 -5.86 15.09
CA CYS A 198 -12.44 -4.90 15.96
C CYS A 198 -10.99 -5.32 16.23
N ILE A 199 -10.78 -6.56 16.69
CA ILE A 199 -9.44 -7.13 16.94
C ILE A 199 -8.54 -6.96 15.70
N LEU A 200 -9.05 -7.37 14.54
CA LEU A 200 -8.30 -7.32 13.29
C LEU A 200 -7.99 -5.91 12.81
N LEU A 201 -8.91 -4.95 12.95
CA LEU A 201 -8.66 -3.56 12.56
C LEU A 201 -7.58 -2.92 13.42
N HIS A 202 -7.56 -3.20 14.72
CA HIS A 202 -6.50 -2.71 15.62
C HIS A 202 -5.13 -3.33 15.26
N ALA A 203 -5.07 -4.65 15.12
CA ALA A 203 -3.84 -5.35 14.73
C ALA A 203 -3.34 -4.85 13.36
N PHE A 204 -4.24 -4.73 12.39
CA PHE A 204 -3.89 -4.28 11.05
C PHE A 204 -3.43 -2.83 11.01
N ARG A 205 -4.00 -1.95 11.85
CA ARG A 205 -3.54 -0.57 12.00
C ARG A 205 -2.08 -0.50 12.47
N ILE A 206 -1.67 -1.36 13.39
CA ILE A 206 -0.27 -1.47 13.84
C ILE A 206 0.65 -1.92 12.69
N ARG A 207 0.21 -2.93 11.92
CA ARG A 207 0.94 -3.40 10.74
C ARG A 207 1.02 -2.32 9.66
N ALA A 208 -0.06 -1.60 9.36
CA ALA A 208 -0.09 -0.50 8.41
C ALA A 208 0.89 0.63 8.80
N VAL A 209 0.98 0.99 10.08
CA VAL A 209 2.00 1.94 10.57
C VAL A 209 3.41 1.43 10.31
N THR A 210 3.65 0.13 10.51
CA THR A 210 4.98 -0.45 10.25
C THR A 210 5.32 -0.43 8.76
N ILE A 211 4.34 -0.71 7.89
CA ILE A 211 4.51 -0.64 6.42
C ILE A 211 4.82 0.79 5.99
N ASP A 212 4.05 1.77 6.46
CA ASP A 212 4.25 3.20 6.16
C ASP A 212 5.66 3.66 6.57
N ARG A 213 6.15 3.24 7.74
CA ARG A 213 7.53 3.50 8.18
C ARG A 213 8.59 2.92 7.24
N VAL A 214 8.39 1.68 6.78
CA VAL A 214 9.32 1.04 5.83
C VAL A 214 9.32 1.79 4.49
N MET A 215 8.14 2.12 3.96
CA MET A 215 8.05 2.85 2.69
C MET A 215 8.60 4.28 2.79
N SER A 216 8.40 4.94 3.93
CA SER A 216 9.00 6.23 4.22
C SER A 216 10.54 6.13 4.27
N TYR A 217 11.09 5.09 4.90
CA TYR A 217 12.54 4.87 4.95
C TYR A 217 13.11 4.69 3.55
N LEU A 218 12.45 3.87 2.71
CA LEU A 218 12.85 3.59 1.32
C LEU A 218 12.81 4.81 0.39
N THR A 219 11.96 5.79 0.67
CA THR A 219 11.86 7.03 -0.14
C THR A 219 12.82 8.13 0.33
N SER A 220 13.28 8.06 1.58
CA SER A 220 14.21 9.03 2.17
C SER A 220 15.69 8.68 2.02
N SER A 221 16.00 7.45 1.61
CA SER A 221 17.37 6.90 1.44
C SER A 221 17.83 7.00 0.00
#